data_AF-A0A241VLH6-F1
#
_entry.id   AF-A0A241VLH6-F1
#
_cell.length_a   1.000
_cell.length_b   1.000
_cell.length_c   1.000
_cell.angle_alpha   90.00
_cell.angle_beta   90.00
_cell.angle_gamma   90.00
#
_symmetry.space_group_name_H-M   'P 1'
#
loop_
_entity.id
_entity.type
_entity.pdbx_description
1 polymer ?
#
loop_
_entity_poly.entity_id
_entity_poly.type
_entity_poly.pdbx_seq_one_letter_code
_entity_poly.pdbx_strand_id
1 'polypeptide(L)'
;MRVLHQVAASEIAVIPYYLKRYQQHGLQYRINEYERAEPLGAQCANCHTIVWITGRNDPILNEDHSNIPNSGPIYREYYQNKLKRFLRSLPICPQCLHQAFDLFVNNVTFSRFEDGSPFPKEFYGIDEEMSFQVKDKAVWWYGDEVEVKRLDLHFL
;
A
#
# COMPACT_ATOMS: atom_id res chain seq x y z
N MET A 1 -13.85 -14.03 3.34
CA MET A 1 -14.26 -12.69 2.91
C MET A 1 -13.28 -11.70 3.52
N ARG A 2 -12.83 -10.69 2.77
CA ARG A 2 -11.90 -9.69 3.32
C ARG A 2 -12.65 -8.61 4.10
N VAL A 3 -12.02 -8.12 5.16
CA VAL A 3 -12.54 -7.11 6.07
C VAL A 3 -11.44 -6.09 6.39
N LEU A 4 -11.84 -4.85 6.68
CA LEU A 4 -10.92 -3.79 7.10
C LEU A 4 -10.62 -3.92 8.59
N HIS A 5 -9.34 -3.93 8.92
CA HIS A 5 -8.82 -3.91 10.29
C HIS A 5 -7.71 -2.87 10.40
N GLN A 6 -7.38 -2.48 11.63
CA GLN A 6 -6.13 -1.80 11.94
C GLN A 6 -5.14 -2.82 12.49
N VAL A 7 -3.90 -2.75 11.98
CA VAL A 7 -2.77 -3.57 12.42
C VAL A 7 -1.56 -2.67 12.59
N ALA A 8 -0.56 -3.10 13.35
CA ALA A 8 0.72 -2.41 13.37
C ALA A 8 1.40 -2.56 12.00
N ALA A 9 1.99 -1.47 11.48
CA ALA A 9 2.62 -1.48 10.16
C ALA A 9 3.70 -2.58 10.01
N SER A 10 4.47 -2.80 11.07
CA SER A 10 5.51 -3.83 11.15
C SER A 10 4.97 -5.26 10.97
N GLU A 11 3.74 -5.56 11.42
CA GLU A 11 3.14 -6.91 11.27
C GLU A 11 2.89 -7.28 9.81
N ILE A 12 2.72 -6.28 8.95
CA ILE A 12 2.51 -6.47 7.51
C ILE A 12 3.68 -5.97 6.68
N ALA A 13 4.89 -5.88 7.26
CA ALA A 13 6.10 -5.47 6.57
C ALA A 13 6.04 -4.06 5.93
N VAL A 14 5.18 -3.19 6.46
CA VAL A 14 5.10 -1.78 6.07
C VAL A 14 6.00 -0.97 7.00
N ILE A 15 6.82 -0.11 6.43
CA ILE A 15 7.76 0.75 7.15
C ILE A 15 7.32 2.20 6.96
N PRO A 16 6.59 2.79 7.92
CA PRO A 16 6.36 4.21 7.97
C PRO A 16 7.68 4.93 8.29
N TYR A 17 7.97 6.02 7.60
CA TYR A 17 9.19 6.78 7.83
C TYR A 17 9.01 8.27 7.54
N TYR A 18 9.84 9.08 8.18
CA TYR A 18 9.99 10.48 7.89
C TYR A 18 11.15 10.68 6.91
N LEU A 19 10.89 11.41 5.82
CA LEU A 19 11.92 11.78 4.85
C LEU A 19 12.61 13.07 5.31
N LYS A 20 13.95 13.07 5.36
CA LYS A 20 14.73 14.26 5.74
C LYS A 20 14.37 15.46 4.85
N ARG A 21 14.16 16.63 5.46
CA ARG A 21 13.74 17.90 4.84
C ARG A 21 12.26 17.96 4.40
N TYR A 22 11.50 16.89 4.60
CA TYR A 22 10.09 16.79 4.20
C TYR A 22 9.19 16.36 5.36
N GLN A 23 9.68 16.39 6.60
CA GLN A 23 8.93 15.93 7.77
C GLN A 23 7.61 16.68 7.98
N GLN A 24 7.53 17.95 7.56
CA GLN A 24 6.29 18.75 7.60
C GLN A 24 5.14 18.18 6.76
N HIS A 25 5.44 17.35 5.75
CA HIS A 25 4.42 16.73 4.90
C HIS A 25 3.83 15.46 5.53
N GLY A 26 4.42 14.98 6.63
CA GLY A 26 4.02 13.75 7.31
C GLY A 26 4.80 12.53 6.83
N LEU A 27 4.20 11.36 7.00
CA LEU A 27 4.85 10.10 6.73
C LEU A 27 4.91 9.73 5.25
N GLN A 28 5.96 8.99 4.93
CA GLN A 28 6.05 8.13 3.76
C GLN A 28 6.03 6.68 4.19
N TYR A 29 5.78 5.80 3.23
CA TYR A 29 5.69 4.37 3.47
C TYR A 29 6.58 3.62 2.49
N ARG A 30 7.38 2.71 3.00
CA ARG A 30 8.15 1.73 2.23
C ARG A 30 7.63 0.35 2.59
N ILE A 31 7.77 -0.61 1.67
CA ILE A 31 7.52 -2.01 1.96
C ILE A 31 8.84 -2.76 2.14
N ASN A 32 8.91 -3.65 3.13
CA ASN A 32 10.02 -4.58 3.25
C ASN A 32 9.77 -5.79 2.32
N GLU A 33 10.38 -5.77 1.14
CA GLU A 33 10.20 -6.82 0.11
C GLU A 33 10.83 -8.18 0.48
N TYR A 34 11.65 -8.23 1.53
CA TYR A 34 12.28 -9.46 2.01
C TYR A 34 11.41 -10.21 3.04
N GLU A 35 10.27 -9.64 3.42
CA GLU A 35 9.34 -10.23 4.38
C GLU A 35 8.17 -10.93 3.71
N ARG A 36 7.64 -11.95 4.39
CA ARG A 36 6.59 -12.84 3.88
C ARG A 36 5.24 -12.15 3.67
N ALA A 37 5.06 -10.93 4.16
CA ALA A 37 3.78 -10.23 4.08
C ALA A 37 3.44 -9.78 2.65
N GLU A 38 4.44 -9.50 1.81
CA GLU A 38 4.26 -9.02 0.42
C GLU A 38 3.20 -7.89 0.34
N PRO A 39 3.35 -6.81 1.11
CA PRO A 39 2.30 -5.80 1.21
C PRO A 39 2.21 -4.99 -0.08
N LEU A 40 0.97 -4.77 -0.51
CA LEU A 40 0.61 -3.85 -1.59
C LEU A 40 -0.39 -2.86 -1.04
N GLY A 41 -0.38 -1.63 -1.54
CA GLY A 41 -1.23 -0.57 -1.02
C GLY A 41 -2.10 0.07 -2.08
N ALA A 42 -3.13 0.76 -1.61
CA ALA A 42 -3.89 1.69 -2.42
C ALA A 42 -4.08 2.97 -1.62
N GLN A 43 -3.69 4.10 -2.21
CA GLN A 43 -3.82 5.40 -1.58
C GLN A 43 -5.05 6.15 -2.11
N CYS A 44 -5.83 6.69 -1.19
CA CYS A 44 -7.00 7.51 -1.50
C CYS A 44 -6.56 8.87 -2.08
N ALA A 45 -7.19 9.30 -3.17
CA ALA A 45 -6.98 10.61 -3.77
C ALA A 45 -7.51 11.76 -2.90
N ASN A 46 -8.55 11.50 -2.09
CA ASN A 46 -9.26 12.53 -1.33
C ASN A 46 -8.61 12.85 0.02
N CYS A 47 -8.16 11.84 0.77
CA CYS A 47 -7.60 12.02 2.11
C CYS A 47 -6.23 11.35 2.30
N HIS A 48 -5.64 10.83 1.23
CA HIS A 48 -4.28 10.25 1.21
C HIS A 48 -4.04 9.06 2.15
N THR A 49 -5.09 8.55 2.79
CA THR A 49 -5.06 7.30 3.55
C THR A 49 -4.72 6.13 2.64
N ILE A 50 -3.81 5.28 3.10
CA ILE A 50 -3.43 4.04 2.42
C ILE A 50 -4.17 2.87 3.06
N VAL A 51 -4.78 2.04 2.23
CA VAL A 51 -5.24 0.70 2.62
C VAL A 51 -4.24 -0.30 2.07
N TRP A 52 -3.68 -1.10 2.96
CA TRP A 52 -2.75 -2.17 2.63
C TRP A 52 -3.48 -3.49 2.45
N ILE A 53 -2.95 -4.35 1.60
CA ILE A 53 -3.38 -5.72 1.37
C ILE A 53 -2.16 -6.62 1.30
N THR A 54 -2.35 -7.92 1.47
CA THR A 54 -1.32 -8.91 1.17
C THR A 54 -1.62 -9.51 -0.20
N GLY A 55 -0.74 -9.22 -1.17
CA GLY A 55 -1.05 -9.35 -2.59
C GLY A 55 -1.32 -10.78 -3.09
N ARG A 56 -0.80 -11.78 -2.37
CA ARG A 56 -0.68 -13.18 -2.82
C ARG A 56 -1.99 -13.84 -3.25
N ASN A 57 -3.09 -13.53 -2.57
CA ASN A 57 -4.38 -14.18 -2.80
C ASN A 57 -5.39 -13.26 -3.49
N ASP A 58 -4.96 -12.12 -4.03
CA ASP A 58 -5.87 -11.22 -4.74
C ASP A 58 -6.19 -11.76 -6.14
N PRO A 59 -7.47 -12.04 -6.46
CA PRO A 59 -7.83 -12.66 -7.73
C PRO A 59 -7.61 -11.74 -8.93
N ILE A 60 -7.61 -10.41 -8.74
CA ILE A 60 -7.34 -9.45 -9.81
C ILE A 60 -5.83 -9.30 -10.00
N LEU A 61 -5.07 -9.18 -8.90
CA LEU A 61 -3.62 -9.04 -9.01
C LEU A 61 -2.93 -10.32 -9.47
N ASN A 62 -3.51 -11.49 -9.21
CA ASN A 62 -2.97 -12.80 -9.60
C ASN A 62 -3.78 -13.48 -10.71
N GLU A 63 -4.53 -12.72 -11.51
CA GLU A 63 -5.27 -13.28 -12.64
C GLU A 63 -4.31 -13.90 -13.69
N ASP A 64 -4.76 -14.97 -14.35
CA ASP A 64 -4.00 -15.60 -15.43
C ASP A 64 -3.83 -14.62 -16.60
N HIS A 65 -2.59 -14.49 -17.06
CA HIS A 65 -2.20 -13.62 -18.16
C HIS A 65 -1.27 -14.33 -19.14
N SER A 66 -1.31 -15.66 -19.18
CA SER A 66 -0.56 -16.49 -20.12
C SER A 66 -0.75 -16.09 -21.59
N ASN A 67 -1.92 -15.54 -21.93
CA ASN A 67 -2.26 -15.06 -23.27
C ASN A 67 -1.86 -13.59 -23.55
N ILE A 68 -1.27 -12.89 -22.57
CA ILE A 68 -0.84 -11.50 -22.71
C ILE A 68 0.68 -11.47 -22.93
N PRO A 69 1.19 -10.73 -23.93
CA PRO A 69 2.63 -10.55 -24.09
C PRO A 69 3.28 -9.97 -22.83
N ASN A 70 4.51 -10.36 -22.52
CA ASN A 70 5.23 -9.88 -21.32
C ASN A 70 5.72 -8.43 -21.41
N SER A 71 5.55 -7.78 -22.57
CA SER A 71 5.95 -6.38 -22.77
C SER A 71 5.21 -5.73 -23.94
N GLY A 72 5.42 -4.43 -24.13
CA GLY A 72 4.83 -3.66 -25.23
C GLY A 72 3.48 -3.01 -24.89
N PRO A 73 2.84 -2.35 -25.87
CA PRO A 73 1.63 -1.57 -25.64
C PRO A 73 0.46 -2.38 -25.07
N ILE A 74 0.26 -3.60 -25.57
CA ILE A 74 -0.80 -4.52 -25.10
C ILE A 74 -0.61 -4.86 -23.62
N TYR A 75 0.62 -5.21 -23.22
CA TYR A 75 0.95 -5.47 -21.82
C TYR A 75 0.69 -4.26 -20.93
N ARG A 76 1.09 -3.06 -21.38
CA ARG A 76 0.91 -1.81 -20.62
C ARG A 76 -0.57 -1.51 -20.39
N GLU A 77 -1.39 -1.62 -21.43
CA GLU A 77 -2.83 -1.40 -21.34
C GLU A 77 -3.49 -2.43 -20.40
N TYR A 78 -3.16 -3.71 -20.57
CA TYR A 78 -3.62 -4.78 -19.68
C TYR A 78 -3.27 -4.47 -18.22
N TYR A 79 -2.00 -4.15 -17.93
CA TYR A 79 -1.54 -3.86 -16.58
C TYR A 79 -2.25 -2.63 -15.97
N GLN A 80 -2.41 -1.55 -16.73
CA GLN A 80 -3.15 -0.38 -16.29
C GLN A 80 -4.63 -0.70 -15.98
N ASN A 81 -5.28 -1.50 -16.82
CA ASN A 81 -6.66 -1.93 -16.60
C ASN A 81 -6.78 -2.87 -15.40
N LYS A 82 -5.80 -3.75 -15.17
CA LYS A 82 -5.71 -4.58 -13.97
C LYS A 82 -5.63 -3.74 -12.70
N LEU A 83 -4.73 -2.74 -12.67
CA LEU A 83 -4.62 -1.84 -11.52
C LEU A 83 -5.90 -1.02 -11.29
N LYS A 84 -6.55 -0.52 -12.36
CA LYS A 84 -7.84 0.19 -12.23
C LYS A 84 -8.94 -0.70 -11.65
N ARG A 85 -9.02 -1.97 -12.09
CA ARG A 85 -9.99 -2.93 -11.54
C ARG A 85 -9.70 -3.23 -10.08
N PHE A 86 -8.43 -3.42 -9.72
CA PHE A 86 -8.01 -3.62 -8.35
C PHE A 86 -8.38 -2.44 -7.44
N LEU A 87 -8.04 -1.20 -7.82
CA LEU A 87 -8.37 -0.02 -7.01
C LEU A 87 -9.90 0.16 -6.82
N ARG A 88 -10.69 -0.25 -7.82
CA ARG A 88 -12.17 -0.24 -7.75
C ARG A 88 -12.76 -1.38 -6.93
N SER A 89 -12.06 -2.49 -6.76
CA SER A 89 -12.55 -3.64 -5.98
C SER A 89 -12.37 -3.46 -4.48
N LEU A 90 -11.53 -2.50 -4.07
CA LEU A 90 -11.31 -2.17 -2.66
C LEU A 90 -12.57 -1.63 -2.00
N PRO A 91 -12.71 -1.80 -0.66
CA PRO A 91 -13.79 -1.18 0.09
C PRO A 91 -13.70 0.34 0.00
N ILE A 92 -14.78 1.01 0.41
CA ILE A 92 -14.78 2.47 0.58
C ILE A 92 -13.65 2.87 1.54
N CYS A 93 -12.98 4.01 1.28
CA CYS A 93 -11.91 4.49 2.14
C CYS A 93 -12.38 4.62 3.60
N PRO A 94 -11.73 3.95 4.57
CA PRO A 94 -12.18 3.95 5.96
C PRO A 94 -12.08 5.31 6.64
N GLN A 95 -11.20 6.19 6.16
CA GLN A 95 -10.97 7.50 6.76
C GLN A 95 -11.96 8.57 6.29
N CYS A 96 -12.26 8.63 4.99
CA CYS A 96 -13.08 9.70 4.42
C CYS A 96 -14.39 9.22 3.79
N LEU A 97 -14.65 7.91 3.77
CA LEU A 97 -15.86 7.30 3.22
C LEU A 97 -16.10 7.54 1.72
N HIS A 98 -15.05 7.88 0.96
CA HIS A 98 -15.10 8.01 -0.50
C HIS A 98 -14.48 6.79 -1.21
N GLN A 99 -15.11 6.33 -2.28
CA GLN A 99 -14.52 5.35 -3.21
C GLN A 99 -13.56 6.06 -4.18
N ALA A 100 -12.41 6.51 -3.66
CA ALA A 100 -11.50 7.40 -4.37
C ALA A 100 -10.05 6.91 -4.40
N PHE A 101 -9.82 5.59 -4.37
CA PHE A 101 -8.47 5.03 -4.53
C PHE A 101 -7.98 5.21 -5.98
N ASP A 102 -6.87 5.93 -6.17
CA ASP A 102 -6.32 6.28 -7.49
C ASP A 102 -4.85 5.86 -7.67
N LEU A 103 -4.14 5.59 -6.58
CA LEU A 103 -2.72 5.25 -6.60
C LEU A 103 -2.51 3.86 -6.02
N PHE A 104 -1.96 2.97 -6.83
CA PHE A 104 -1.45 1.67 -6.39
C PHE A 104 -0.04 1.84 -5.83
N VAL A 105 0.20 1.32 -4.63
CA VAL A 105 1.48 1.43 -3.90
C VAL A 105 2.13 0.04 -3.86
N ASN A 106 3.41 -0.02 -4.23
CA ASN A 106 4.23 -1.23 -4.21
C ASN A 106 5.71 -0.84 -4.00
N ASN A 107 6.66 -1.76 -4.19
CA ASN A 107 8.09 -1.46 -3.99
C ASN A 107 8.67 -0.43 -4.98
N VAL A 108 8.01 -0.21 -6.12
CA VAL A 108 8.49 0.73 -7.16
C VAL A 108 7.65 2.02 -7.24
N THR A 109 6.49 2.07 -6.59
CA THR A 109 5.57 3.19 -6.65
C THR A 109 5.46 3.83 -5.27
N PHE A 110 6.07 5.01 -5.12
CA PHE A 110 6.01 5.77 -3.88
C PHE A 110 4.62 6.39 -3.67
N SER A 111 4.14 6.35 -2.43
CA SER A 111 2.94 7.06 -2.01
C SER A 111 3.14 8.58 -2.04
N ARG A 112 2.03 9.33 -2.11
CA ARG A 112 2.01 10.72 -1.64
C ARG A 112 2.20 10.74 -0.13
N PHE A 113 2.67 11.88 0.39
CA PHE A 113 2.69 12.12 1.82
C PHE A 113 1.28 12.16 2.41
N GLU A 114 1.17 12.15 3.74
CA GLU A 114 -0.12 12.21 4.45
C GLU A 114 -0.90 13.51 4.15
N ASP A 115 -0.20 14.61 3.86
CA ASP A 115 -0.80 15.88 3.43
C ASP A 115 -1.16 15.93 1.92
N GLY A 116 -0.88 14.85 1.18
CA GLY A 116 -1.11 14.75 -0.27
C GLY A 116 0.02 15.23 -1.16
N SER A 117 1.09 15.80 -0.58
CA SER A 117 2.26 16.23 -1.34
C SER A 117 2.88 15.06 -2.10
N PRO A 118 3.38 15.27 -3.33
CA PRO A 118 4.04 14.23 -4.09
C PRO A 118 5.39 13.85 -3.45
N PHE A 119 5.86 12.63 -3.71
CA PHE A 119 7.21 12.24 -3.37
C PHE A 119 8.23 13.11 -4.13
N PRO A 120 9.30 13.63 -3.48
CA PRO A 120 10.25 14.51 -4.14
C PRO A 120 11.08 13.77 -5.20
N LYS A 121 11.60 14.52 -6.17
CA LYS A 121 12.50 13.97 -7.20
C LYS A 121 13.85 13.53 -6.63
N GLU A 122 14.28 14.17 -5.55
CA GLU A 122 15.55 13.90 -4.87
C GLU A 122 15.29 13.22 -3.54
N PHE A 123 16.03 12.15 -3.26
CA PHE A 123 15.97 11.42 -2.00
C PHE A 123 17.05 11.93 -1.03
N TYR A 124 16.64 12.54 0.08
CA TYR A 124 17.55 13.13 1.06
C TYR A 124 17.87 12.21 2.25
N GLY A 125 17.46 10.95 2.19
CA GLY A 125 17.63 9.97 3.27
C GLY A 125 16.48 9.97 4.27
N ILE A 126 16.44 8.91 5.08
CA ILE A 126 15.45 8.71 6.14
C ILE A 126 15.92 9.42 7.41
N ASP A 127 14.98 10.04 8.11
CA ASP A 127 15.18 10.51 9.48
C ASP A 127 14.96 9.34 10.45
N GLU A 128 16.03 8.61 10.75
CA GLU A 128 15.97 7.35 11.52
C GLU A 128 15.40 7.56 12.94
N GLU A 129 15.73 8.67 13.60
CA GLU A 129 15.30 8.97 14.97
C GLU A 129 13.79 9.16 15.03
N MET A 130 13.22 9.96 14.13
CA MET A 130 11.78 10.15 14.06
C MET A 130 11.07 8.91 13.53
N SER A 131 11.67 8.19 12.56
CA SER A 131 11.07 7.01 11.94
C SER A 131 10.98 5.83 12.91
N PHE A 132 11.94 5.68 13.82
CA PHE A 132 11.92 4.65 14.85
C PHE A 132 10.67 4.75 15.75
N GLN A 133 10.17 5.97 15.99
CA GLN A 133 9.01 6.22 16.85
C GLN A 133 7.68 5.84 16.20
N VAL A 134 7.65 5.65 14.87
CA VAL A 134 6.44 5.37 14.09
C VAL A 134 6.47 4.01 13.40
N LYS A 135 7.47 3.17 13.69
CA LYS A 135 7.65 1.86 13.07
C LYS A 135 6.42 0.93 13.20
N ASP A 136 5.68 1.06 14.31
CA ASP A 136 4.49 0.26 14.63
C ASP A 136 3.20 1.08 14.48
N LYS A 137 3.21 2.19 13.72
CA LYS A 137 2.02 3.02 13.50
C LYS A 137 0.87 2.14 12.99
N ALA A 138 -0.31 2.34 13.55
CA ALA A 138 -1.52 1.68 13.09
C ALA A 138 -1.81 2.04 11.63
N VAL A 139 -2.01 1.03 10.80
CA VAL A 139 -2.35 1.18 9.38
C VAL A 139 -3.58 0.36 9.04
N TRP A 140 -4.34 0.81 8.04
CA TRP A 140 -5.49 0.07 7.54
C TRP A 140 -5.02 -1.11 6.71
N TRP A 141 -5.51 -2.30 7.05
CA TRP A 141 -5.28 -3.53 6.33
C TRP A 141 -6.61 -4.14 5.90
N TYR A 142 -6.71 -4.53 4.63
CA TYR A 142 -7.86 -5.18 4.04
C TYR A 142 -7.51 -6.62 3.65
N GLY A 143 -7.87 -7.57 4.50
CA GLY A 143 -7.53 -8.98 4.29
C GLY A 143 -8.52 -9.93 4.96
N ASP A 144 -8.24 -11.21 4.88
CA ASP A 144 -9.12 -12.28 5.35
C ASP A 144 -8.47 -13.15 6.44
N GLU A 145 -9.26 -14.00 7.06
CA GLU A 145 -8.80 -14.89 8.14
C GLU A 145 -7.66 -15.83 7.74
N VAL A 146 -7.50 -16.13 6.46
CA VAL A 146 -6.40 -16.98 5.98
C VAL A 146 -5.09 -16.22 6.14
N GLU A 147 -5.07 -14.95 5.73
CA GLU A 147 -3.91 -14.09 5.85
C GLU A 147 -3.62 -13.70 7.31
N VAL A 148 -4.66 -13.49 8.14
CA VAL A 148 -4.50 -13.30 9.59
C VAL A 148 -3.72 -14.47 10.20
N LYS A 149 -4.14 -15.71 9.93
CA LYS A 149 -3.48 -16.91 10.47
C LYS A 149 -2.08 -17.12 9.90
N ARG A 150 -1.87 -16.80 8.62
CA ARG A 150 -0.58 -16.97 7.94
C ARG A 150 0.49 -16.03 8.49
N LEU A 151 0.09 -14.80 8.81
CA LEU A 151 0.98 -13.74 9.28
C LEU A 151 0.94 -13.56 10.80
N ASP A 152 0.09 -14.30 11.50
CA ASP A 152 -0.12 -14.19 12.95
C ASP A 152 -0.47 -12.74 13.37
N LEU A 153 -1.38 -12.11 12.62
CA LEU A 153 -1.72 -10.68 12.81
C LEU A 153 -2.49 -10.45 14.10
N HIS A 154 -2.25 -9.29 14.72
CA HIS A 154 -3.00 -8.81 15.86
C HIS A 154 -3.74 -7.52 15.50
N PHE A 155 -5.06 -7.56 15.67
CA PHE A 155 -5.89 -6.39 15.42
C PHE A 155 -5.82 -5.40 16.58
N LEU A 156 -5.75 -4.11 16.24
CA LEU A 156 -5.75 -2.98 17.17
C LEU A 156 -7.16 -2.47 17.47
#